data_AF-A0A3M8FSX2-F1
#
_entry.id   AF-A0A3M8FSX2-F1
#
_cell.length_a   1.000
_cell.length_b   1.000
_cell.length_c   1.000
_cell.angle_alpha   90.00
_cell.angle_beta   90.00
_cell.angle_gamma   90.00
#
_symmetry.space_group_name_H-M   'P 1'
#
loop_
_entity.id
_entity.type
_entity.pdbx_description
1 polymer ?
#
loop_
_entity_poly.entity_id
_entity_poly.type
_entity_poly.pdbx_seq_one_letter_code
_entity_poly.pdbx_strand_id
1 'polypeptide(L)'
;MRISRSSAKTMSHLLPVAAASAALLVVPGCNLSSGSNKPVSGAGDTLMLLPEHAGGPTGTIRRTDLLVAYGKSVHLKEHYSTLETARDAAREAGDDAFADRIEAEGPAWQEVLDRQLAGDEPLYTTLLAVQNEIRDVANEHGISKVVEAGPGVKGTDITDKIVEALKQSDD
;
A
#
# COMPACT_ATOMS: atom_id res chain seq x y z
N MET A 1 -27.42 -63.94 -33.42
CA MET A 1 -26.68 -63.53 -32.21
C MET A 1 -25.22 -63.33 -32.59
N ARG A 2 -24.79 -62.07 -32.84
CA ARG A 2 -23.40 -61.68 -33.10
C ARG A 2 -23.17 -60.38 -32.35
N ILE A 3 -22.33 -60.42 -31.32
CA ILE A 3 -21.95 -59.27 -30.51
C ILE A 3 -20.71 -58.67 -31.19
N SER A 4 -20.85 -57.47 -31.75
CA SER A 4 -19.71 -56.72 -32.27
C SER A 4 -19.33 -55.65 -31.25
N ARG A 5 -18.14 -55.80 -30.65
CA ARG A 5 -17.47 -54.76 -29.85
C ARG A 5 -16.46 -54.07 -30.77
N SER A 6 -16.41 -52.74 -30.83
CA SER A 6 -15.13 -52.03 -31.04
C SER A 6 -15.22 -50.53 -30.81
N SER A 7 -14.32 -50.06 -29.93
CA SER A 7 -13.61 -48.77 -29.91
C SER A 7 -14.37 -47.47 -29.69
N ALA A 8 -14.47 -47.09 -28.41
CA ALA A 8 -14.47 -45.70 -27.99
C ALA A 8 -13.05 -45.12 -28.17
N LYS A 9 -12.91 -44.14 -29.07
CA LYS A 9 -11.69 -43.35 -29.27
C LYS A 9 -11.80 -42.10 -28.41
N THR A 10 -11.32 -42.16 -27.18
CA THR A 10 -11.19 -41.00 -26.30
C THR A 10 -10.07 -40.10 -26.84
N MET A 11 -10.44 -39.00 -27.49
CA MET A 11 -9.50 -37.94 -27.85
C MET A 11 -9.16 -37.15 -26.59
N SER A 12 -7.97 -37.38 -26.05
CA SER A 12 -7.35 -36.50 -25.06
C SER A 12 -7.00 -35.18 -25.76
N HIS A 13 -7.85 -34.17 -25.60
CA HIS A 13 -7.48 -32.78 -25.90
C HIS A 13 -6.48 -32.32 -24.83
N LEU A 14 -5.20 -32.37 -25.20
CA LEU A 14 -4.14 -31.63 -24.54
C LEU A 14 -4.46 -30.13 -24.66
N LEU A 15 -4.92 -29.54 -23.57
CA LEU A 15 -4.93 -28.09 -23.42
C LEU A 15 -3.47 -27.59 -23.36
N PRO A 16 -3.12 -26.50 -24.04
CA PRO A 16 -1.83 -25.86 -23.86
C PRO A 16 -1.78 -25.30 -22.44
N VAL A 17 -0.82 -25.78 -21.64
CA VAL A 17 -0.40 -25.12 -20.41
C VAL A 17 0.17 -23.77 -20.83
N ALA A 18 -0.65 -22.73 -20.72
CA ALA A 18 -0.19 -21.37 -20.81
C ALA A 18 0.76 -21.16 -19.63
N ALA A 19 2.06 -21.12 -19.95
CA ALA A 19 3.08 -20.62 -19.04
C ALA A 19 2.70 -19.18 -18.70
N ALA A 20 2.05 -18.99 -17.55
CA ALA A 20 1.96 -17.70 -16.91
C ALA A 20 3.39 -17.32 -16.55
N SER A 21 4.00 -16.47 -17.38
CA SER A 21 5.22 -15.76 -17.02
C SER A 21 4.91 -14.97 -15.74
N ALA A 22 5.25 -15.56 -14.60
CA ALA A 22 5.37 -14.86 -13.34
C ALA A 22 6.44 -13.79 -13.56
N ALA A 23 5.99 -12.57 -13.86
CA ALA A 23 6.83 -11.40 -13.74
C ALA A 23 7.19 -11.33 -12.25
N LEU A 24 8.41 -11.79 -11.92
CA LEU A 24 9.06 -11.47 -10.67
C LEU A 24 9.12 -9.95 -10.57
N LEU A 25 8.12 -9.36 -9.92
CA LEU A 25 8.27 -8.06 -9.28
C LEU A 25 9.26 -8.30 -8.14
N VAL A 26 10.54 -8.13 -8.46
CA VAL A 26 11.60 -7.97 -7.48
C VAL A 26 11.29 -6.66 -6.76
N VAL A 27 10.52 -6.75 -5.66
CA VAL A 27 10.44 -5.68 -4.68
C VAL A 27 11.83 -5.63 -4.03
N PRO A 28 12.62 -4.56 -4.22
CA PRO A 28 13.91 -4.46 -3.57
C PRO A 28 13.70 -4.53 -2.07
N GLY A 29 14.27 -5.56 -1.45
CA GLY A 29 14.13 -5.85 -0.03
C GLY A 29 14.45 -4.62 0.80
N CYS A 30 13.42 -4.07 1.45
CA CYS A 30 13.59 -3.16 2.56
C CYS A 30 14.24 -3.96 3.69
N ASN A 31 15.57 -3.90 3.74
CA ASN A 31 16.36 -4.45 4.82
C ASN A 31 16.13 -3.59 6.07
N LEU A 32 15.03 -3.83 6.79
CA LEU A 32 14.78 -3.26 8.12
C LEU A 32 15.75 -3.91 9.11
N SER A 33 17.01 -3.51 9.03
CA SER A 33 17.99 -3.70 10.09
C SER A 33 17.45 -2.98 11.32
N SER A 34 16.97 -3.77 12.29
CA SER A 34 16.61 -3.35 13.65
C SER A 34 17.87 -2.89 14.39
N GLY A 35 18.36 -1.71 14.03
CA GLY A 35 19.34 -0.95 14.81
C GLY A 35 18.57 0.00 15.71
N SER A 36 18.80 -0.11 17.02
CA SER A 36 18.22 0.75 18.04
C SER A 36 18.57 2.22 17.82
N ASN A 37 17.83 2.90 16.95
CA ASN A 37 17.83 4.35 16.84
C ASN A 37 16.95 4.89 17.96
N LYS A 38 17.54 5.69 18.84
CA LYS A 38 16.78 6.52 19.78
C LYS A 38 15.81 7.38 18.97
N PRO A 39 14.54 7.54 19.40
CA PRO A 39 13.62 8.41 18.70
C PRO A 39 14.18 9.83 18.77
N VAL A 40 14.59 10.34 17.61
CA VAL A 40 14.82 11.77 17.45
C VAL A 40 13.42 12.36 17.45
N SER A 41 12.95 12.75 18.64
CA SER A 41 11.70 13.47 18.86
C SER A 41 11.79 14.86 18.22
N GLY A 42 11.86 14.89 16.89
CA GLY A 42 11.69 16.07 16.05
C GLY A 42 10.29 15.99 15.46
N ALA A 43 9.32 16.61 16.11
CA ALA A 43 8.08 16.96 15.45
C ALA A 43 8.42 17.94 14.31
N GLY A 44 8.07 17.58 13.07
CA GLY A 44 8.34 18.37 11.86
C GLY A 44 9.67 17.95 11.23
N ASP A 45 9.76 17.53 9.99
CA ASP A 45 8.96 17.82 8.81
C ASP A 45 8.87 16.54 7.97
N THR A 46 7.71 15.85 7.98
CA THR A 46 7.41 14.98 6.84
C THR A 46 6.83 15.89 5.76
N LEU A 47 7.68 16.24 4.79
CA LEU A 47 7.39 17.22 3.75
C LEU A 47 7.10 16.49 2.44
N MET A 48 5.89 16.63 1.89
CA MET A 48 5.62 16.23 0.52
C MET A 48 5.63 17.48 -0.36
N LEU A 49 6.66 17.60 -1.20
CA LEU A 49 6.75 18.68 -2.20
C LEU A 49 5.92 18.30 -3.41
N LEU A 50 4.97 19.15 -3.78
CA LEU A 50 4.18 19.00 -4.98
C LEU A 50 4.80 19.89 -6.07
N PRO A 51 5.32 19.32 -7.17
CA PRO A 51 6.18 20.03 -8.11
C PRO A 51 5.46 21.14 -8.90
N GLU A 52 4.13 21.10 -8.96
CA GLU A 52 3.37 21.96 -9.89
C GLU A 52 3.05 23.35 -9.34
N HIS A 53 3.34 23.65 -8.07
CA HIS A 53 2.75 24.81 -7.38
C HIS A 53 3.79 25.65 -6.61
N ALA A 54 5.00 25.82 -7.15
CA ALA A 54 6.08 26.57 -6.49
C ALA A 54 5.61 27.97 -6.01
N GLY A 55 5.58 28.18 -4.69
CA GLY A 55 5.20 29.46 -4.05
C GLY A 55 3.74 29.56 -3.57
N GLY A 56 2.90 28.54 -3.74
CA GLY A 56 1.51 28.52 -3.24
C GLY A 56 1.38 28.30 -1.72
N PRO A 57 0.15 28.35 -1.18
CA PRO A 57 -0.14 28.09 0.24
C PRO A 57 0.27 26.69 0.70
N THR A 58 0.54 26.56 2.00
CA THR A 58 0.86 25.29 2.65
C THR A 58 -0.41 24.61 3.11
N GLY A 59 -0.59 23.34 2.76
CA GLY A 59 -1.61 22.46 3.33
C GLY A 59 -1.07 21.74 4.56
N THR A 60 -1.91 21.51 5.55
CA THR A 60 -1.57 20.73 6.75
C THR A 60 -2.46 19.50 6.86
N ILE A 61 -1.90 18.38 7.35
CA ILE A 61 -2.64 17.14 7.63
C ILE A 61 -2.51 16.76 9.10
N ARG A 62 -3.61 16.36 9.73
CA ARG A 62 -3.62 15.74 11.07
C ARG A 62 -3.25 14.26 10.95
N ARG A 63 -2.11 13.87 11.54
CA ARG A 63 -1.55 12.51 11.51
C ARG A 63 -2.57 11.42 11.84
N THR A 64 -3.21 11.53 13.01
CA THR A 64 -4.14 10.51 13.52
C THR A 64 -5.28 10.27 12.55
N ASP A 65 -5.88 11.33 12.02
CA ASP A 65 -7.04 11.23 11.12
C ASP A 65 -6.65 10.61 9.77
N LEU A 66 -5.49 10.99 9.23
CA LEU A 66 -4.97 10.38 8.00
C LEU A 66 -4.71 8.89 8.19
N LEU A 67 -4.05 8.48 9.28
CA LEU A 67 -3.75 7.07 9.54
C LEU A 67 -5.03 6.24 9.76
N VAL A 68 -6.00 6.78 10.50
CA VAL A 68 -7.29 6.12 10.70
C VAL A 68 -8.07 5.98 9.39
N ALA A 69 -8.01 6.99 8.52
CA ALA A 69 -8.64 6.92 7.20
C ALA A 69 -7.92 5.95 6.27
N TYR A 70 -6.59 5.97 6.24
CA TYR A 70 -5.78 5.01 5.47
C TYR A 70 -6.00 3.57 5.94
N GLY A 71 -6.10 3.33 7.26
CA GLY A 71 -6.42 2.03 7.83
C GLY A 71 -7.77 1.44 7.38
N LYS A 72 -8.65 2.28 6.82
CA LYS A 72 -9.98 1.90 6.31
C LYS A 72 -10.09 2.04 4.79
N SER A 73 -9.04 2.48 4.11
CA SER A 73 -9.10 2.78 2.68
C SER A 73 -8.94 1.52 1.83
N VAL A 74 -9.34 1.63 0.56
CA VAL A 74 -9.13 0.58 -0.44
C VAL A 74 -7.65 0.29 -0.66
N HIS A 75 -6.79 1.29 -0.60
CA HIS A 75 -5.34 1.12 -0.78
C HIS A 75 -4.74 0.06 0.14
N LEU A 76 -5.06 0.11 1.44
CA LEU A 76 -4.55 -0.86 2.39
C LEU A 76 -5.18 -2.24 2.18
N LYS A 77 -6.47 -2.29 1.81
CA LYS A 77 -7.18 -3.53 1.49
C LYS A 77 -6.61 -4.21 0.24
N GLU A 78 -6.31 -3.46 -0.82
CA GLU A 78 -5.68 -3.94 -2.05
C GLU A 78 -4.26 -4.43 -1.79
N HIS A 79 -3.50 -3.72 -0.94
CA HIS A 79 -2.18 -4.17 -0.51
C HIS A 79 -2.26 -5.54 0.17
N TYR A 80 -3.15 -5.72 1.16
CA TYR A 80 -3.33 -7.02 1.81
C TYR A 80 -3.84 -8.11 0.86
N SER A 81 -4.76 -7.78 -0.05
CA SER A 81 -5.24 -8.71 -1.09
C SER A 81 -4.11 -9.18 -2.02
N THR A 82 -3.18 -8.26 -2.36
CA THR A 82 -2.00 -8.57 -3.17
C THR A 82 -1.05 -9.50 -2.43
N LEU A 83 -0.81 -9.25 -1.14
CA LEU A 83 0.02 -10.14 -0.30
C LEU A 83 -0.62 -11.52 -0.17
N GLU A 84 -1.94 -11.59 0.07
CA GLU A 84 -2.67 -12.86 0.13
C GLU A 84 -2.55 -13.66 -1.19
N THR A 85 -2.77 -13.00 -2.33
CA THR A 85 -2.65 -13.63 -3.64
C THR A 85 -1.21 -14.12 -3.89
N ALA A 86 -0.20 -13.34 -3.51
CA ALA A 86 1.20 -13.71 -3.65
C ALA A 86 1.57 -14.91 -2.75
N ARG A 87 1.08 -14.93 -1.51
CA ARG A 87 1.26 -16.05 -0.57
C ARG A 87 0.65 -17.33 -1.13
N ASP A 88 -0.58 -17.28 -1.63
CA ASP A 88 -1.28 -18.45 -2.12
C ASP A 88 -0.62 -19.01 -3.39
N ALA A 89 -0.22 -18.13 -4.32
CA ALA A 89 0.56 -18.52 -5.50
C ALA A 89 1.91 -19.17 -5.12
N ALA A 90 2.59 -18.67 -4.09
CA ALA A 90 3.83 -19.26 -3.59
C ALA A 90 3.61 -20.68 -3.03
N ARG A 91 2.53 -20.88 -2.26
CA ARG A 91 2.14 -22.19 -1.73
C ARG A 91 1.78 -23.18 -2.83
N GLU A 92 1.01 -22.76 -3.84
CA GLU A 92 0.67 -23.59 -5.00
C GLU A 92 1.92 -24.01 -5.80
N ALA A 93 2.94 -23.14 -5.84
CA ALA A 93 4.23 -23.43 -6.47
C ALA A 93 5.18 -24.27 -5.58
N GLY A 94 4.84 -24.54 -4.32
CA GLY A 94 5.69 -25.23 -3.35
C GLY A 94 6.87 -24.39 -2.82
N ASP A 95 6.80 -23.06 -2.91
CA ASP A 95 7.77 -22.13 -2.34
C ASP A 95 7.31 -21.65 -0.95
N ASP A 96 7.35 -22.58 0.01
CA ASP A 96 6.92 -22.31 1.40
C ASP A 96 7.74 -21.18 2.05
N ALA A 97 9.03 -21.07 1.72
CA ALA A 97 9.89 -20.02 2.27
C ALA A 97 9.48 -18.62 1.80
N PHE A 98 9.00 -18.48 0.55
CA PHE A 98 8.43 -17.21 0.10
C PHE A 98 7.06 -16.95 0.71
N ALA A 99 6.20 -17.96 0.79
CA ALA A 99 4.88 -17.83 1.44
C ALA A 99 4.99 -17.35 2.89
N ASP A 100 5.90 -17.92 3.69
CA ASP A 100 6.13 -17.56 5.09
C ASP A 100 6.62 -16.11 5.24
N ARG A 101 7.47 -15.65 4.31
CA ARG A 101 7.93 -14.24 4.30
C ARG A 101 6.76 -13.29 4.06
N ILE A 102 5.92 -13.57 3.06
CA ILE A 102 4.74 -12.75 2.76
C ILE A 102 3.74 -12.75 3.93
N GLU A 103 3.54 -13.90 4.58
CA GLU A 103 2.67 -13.99 5.75
C GLU A 103 3.19 -13.14 6.93
N ALA A 104 4.51 -13.05 7.11
CA ALA A 104 5.12 -12.17 8.10
C ALA A 104 5.02 -10.67 7.78
N GLU A 105 4.84 -10.29 6.51
CA GLU A 105 4.69 -8.88 6.11
C GLU A 105 3.37 -8.27 6.60
N GLY A 106 2.29 -9.05 6.68
CA GLY A 106 0.99 -8.56 7.14
C GLY A 106 1.05 -7.94 8.55
N PRO A 107 1.48 -8.70 9.58
CA PRO A 107 1.70 -8.17 10.92
C PRO A 107 2.70 -7.02 10.98
N ALA A 108 3.76 -7.05 10.15
CA ALA A 108 4.76 -5.99 10.11
C ALA A 108 4.17 -4.65 9.65
N TRP A 109 3.25 -4.66 8.68
CA TRP A 109 2.54 -3.46 8.24
C TRP A 109 1.63 -2.89 9.32
N GLN A 110 0.94 -3.74 10.08
CA GLN A 110 0.14 -3.28 11.22
C GLN A 110 1.03 -2.61 12.27
N GLU A 111 2.20 -3.19 12.57
CA GLU A 111 3.14 -2.63 13.53
C GLU A 111 3.68 -1.26 13.07
N VAL A 112 3.96 -1.09 11.76
CA VAL A 112 4.34 0.21 11.18
C VAL A 112 3.24 1.25 11.41
N LEU A 113 1.98 0.91 11.13
CA LEU A 113 0.85 1.83 11.33
C LEU A 113 0.69 2.21 12.80
N ASP A 114 0.85 1.25 13.71
CA ASP A 114 0.76 1.48 15.16
C ASP A 114 1.89 2.41 15.64
N ARG A 115 3.13 2.21 15.18
CA ARG A 115 4.26 3.09 15.50
C ARG A 115 4.10 4.49 14.90
N GLN A 116 3.56 4.59 13.69
CA GLN A 116 3.23 5.88 13.08
C GLN A 116 2.14 6.60 13.87
N LEU A 117 1.12 5.88 14.35
CA LEU A 117 0.04 6.43 15.16
C LEU A 117 0.55 6.92 16.52
N ALA A 118 1.47 6.18 17.14
CA ALA A 118 2.18 6.58 18.35
C ALA A 118 3.14 7.76 18.13
N GLY A 119 3.51 8.02 16.87
CA GLY A 119 4.46 9.05 16.49
C GLY A 119 5.93 8.65 16.64
N ASP A 120 6.19 7.37 16.82
CA ASP A 120 7.54 6.78 16.89
C ASP A 120 8.14 6.55 15.49
N GLU A 121 7.32 6.63 14.44
CA GLU A 121 7.73 6.46 13.04
C GLU A 121 7.12 7.55 12.15
N PRO A 122 7.84 8.09 11.13
CA PRO A 122 7.30 9.09 10.21
C PRO A 122 6.25 8.51 9.27
N LEU A 123 5.37 9.37 8.76
CA LEU A 123 4.25 9.02 7.86
C LEU A 123 4.65 8.61 6.43
N TYR A 124 5.93 8.37 6.14
CA TYR A 124 6.44 8.22 4.78
C TYR A 124 5.70 7.14 3.96
N THR A 125 5.49 5.95 4.55
CA THR A 125 4.82 4.83 3.86
C THR A 125 3.35 5.15 3.57
N THR A 126 2.62 5.73 4.54
CA THR A 126 1.23 6.17 4.35
C THR A 126 1.11 7.27 3.30
N LEU A 127 1.99 8.28 3.33
CA LEU A 127 1.95 9.40 2.39
C LEU A 127 2.28 8.95 0.97
N LEU A 128 3.18 7.98 0.79
CA LEU A 128 3.42 7.37 -0.51
C LEU A 128 2.20 6.61 -1.02
N ALA A 129 1.56 5.83 -0.15
CA ALA A 129 0.39 5.04 -0.52
C ALA A 129 -0.79 5.92 -0.96
N VAL A 130 -0.95 7.10 -0.35
CA VAL A 130 -2.05 8.03 -0.65
C VAL A 130 -1.60 9.27 -1.44
N GLN A 131 -0.47 9.17 -2.13
CA GLN A 131 0.16 10.31 -2.81
C GLN A 131 -0.75 10.93 -3.88
N ASN A 132 -1.51 10.10 -4.59
CA ASN A 132 -2.38 10.57 -5.66
C ASN A 132 -3.53 11.42 -5.10
N GLU A 133 -4.18 10.94 -4.04
CA GLU A 133 -5.26 11.65 -3.36
C GLU A 133 -4.76 12.98 -2.77
N ILE A 134 -3.57 12.96 -2.15
CA ILE A 134 -2.94 14.19 -1.63
C ILE A 134 -2.68 15.18 -2.77
N ARG A 135 -2.14 14.73 -3.91
CA ARG A 135 -1.87 15.58 -5.06
C ARG A 135 -3.15 16.16 -5.63
N ASP A 136 -4.19 15.35 -5.79
CA ASP A 136 -5.44 15.76 -6.42
C ASP A 136 -6.17 16.78 -5.55
N VAL A 137 -6.27 16.53 -4.23
CA VAL A 137 -6.80 17.50 -3.25
C VAL A 137 -5.96 18.78 -3.23
N ALA A 138 -4.63 18.67 -3.27
CA ALA A 138 -3.78 19.85 -3.26
C ALA A 138 -3.95 20.68 -4.54
N ASN A 139 -4.06 20.06 -5.71
CA ASN A 139 -4.31 20.74 -6.97
C ASN A 139 -5.67 21.45 -6.98
N GLU A 140 -6.73 20.80 -6.48
CA GLU A 140 -8.07 21.39 -6.36
C GLU A 140 -8.06 22.66 -5.48
N HIS A 141 -7.24 22.65 -4.42
CA HIS A 141 -7.16 23.74 -3.45
C HIS A 141 -5.98 24.71 -3.66
N GLY A 142 -5.21 24.55 -4.75
CA GLY A 142 -4.05 25.38 -5.05
C GLY A 142 -2.93 25.31 -4.00
N ILE A 143 -2.72 24.15 -3.37
CA ILE A 143 -1.72 23.92 -2.33
C ILE A 143 -0.39 23.52 -2.93
N SER A 144 0.70 24.16 -2.48
CA SER A 144 2.04 23.94 -3.00
C SER A 144 2.83 22.84 -2.33
N LYS A 145 2.57 22.66 -1.04
CA LYS A 145 3.25 21.69 -0.20
C LYS A 145 2.30 21.25 0.88
N VAL A 146 2.44 19.99 1.23
CA VAL A 146 1.65 19.39 2.29
C VAL A 146 2.60 18.96 3.40
N VAL A 147 2.28 19.37 4.62
CA VAL A 147 3.08 19.10 5.81
C VAL A 147 2.19 18.55 6.90
N GLU A 148 2.79 17.91 7.88
CA GLU A 148 2.06 17.50 9.08
C GLU A 148 1.67 18.73 9.93
N ALA A 149 0.44 18.73 10.45
CA ALA A 149 -0.02 19.73 11.40
C ALA A 149 0.77 19.61 12.72
N GLY A 150 1.25 20.74 13.25
CA GLY A 150 2.01 20.76 14.49
C GLY A 150 2.13 22.17 15.08
N PRO A 151 2.65 22.29 16.32
CA PRO A 151 2.85 23.59 16.96
C PRO A 151 3.71 24.51 16.09
N GLY A 152 3.20 25.70 15.77
CA GLY A 152 3.92 26.69 14.95
C GLY A 152 3.82 26.50 13.43
N VAL A 153 3.23 25.39 12.97
CA VAL A 153 2.95 25.18 11.54
C VAL A 153 1.72 25.99 11.14
N LYS A 154 1.85 26.82 10.10
CA LYS A 154 0.74 27.59 9.53
C LYS A 154 0.39 27.03 8.16
N GLY A 155 -0.87 26.72 7.94
CA GLY A 155 -1.38 26.27 6.65
C GLY A 155 -2.88 26.03 6.69
N THR A 156 -3.44 25.69 5.54
CA THR A 156 -4.84 25.28 5.39
C THR A 156 -4.96 23.80 5.75
N ASP A 157 -5.78 23.48 6.73
CA ASP A 157 -6.07 22.08 7.05
C ASP A 157 -6.88 21.43 5.91
N ILE A 158 -6.30 20.40 5.29
CA ILE A 158 -6.92 19.63 4.20
C ILE A 158 -7.22 18.19 4.59
N THR A 159 -7.10 17.85 5.88
CA THR A 159 -7.31 16.50 6.40
C THR A 159 -8.65 15.93 5.95
N ASP A 160 -9.75 16.65 6.20
CA ASP A 160 -11.09 16.16 5.90
C ASP A 160 -11.31 15.92 4.39
N LYS A 161 -10.60 16.67 3.52
CA LYS A 161 -10.66 16.51 2.06
C LYS A 161 -9.95 15.25 1.61
N ILE A 162 -8.77 14.96 2.17
CA ILE A 162 -8.04 13.73 1.89
C ILE A 162 -8.82 12.52 2.43
N VAL A 163 -9.39 12.63 3.64
CA VAL A 163 -10.22 11.56 4.23
C VAL A 163 -11.42 11.25 3.32
N GLU A 164 -12.03 12.28 2.72
CA GLU A 164 -13.13 12.07 1.78
C GLU A 164 -12.67 11.42 0.48
N ALA A 165 -11.55 11.88 -0.09
CA ALA A 165 -10.95 11.27 -1.28
C ALA A 165 -10.65 9.78 -1.07
N LEU A 166 -10.12 9.41 0.11
CA LEU A 166 -9.82 8.01 0.45
C LEU A 166 -11.05 7.11 0.59
N LYS A 167 -12.25 7.67 0.84
CA LYS A 167 -13.50 6.91 0.87
C LYS A 167 -14.08 6.70 -0.53
N GLN A 168 -13.91 7.68 -1.42
CA GLN A 168 -14.47 7.64 -2.77
C GLN A 168 -13.78 6.60 -3.66
N SER A 169 -12.60 6.12 -3.28
CA SER A 169 -11.89 5.02 -3.95
C SER A 169 -12.52 3.64 -3.73
N ASP A 170 -13.61 3.51 -2.95
CA ASP A 170 -14.31 2.25 -2.65
C ASP A 170 -15.49 1.94 -3.60
N ASP A 171 -15.80 2.84 -4.53
CA ASP A 171 -16.82 2.68 -5.59
C ASP A 171 -16.20 2.37 -6.97
#